data_AF-A0A6L4Y9C9-F1
#
_entry.id   AF-A0A6L4Y9C9-F1
#
_cell.length_a   1.000
_cell.length_b   1.000
_cell.length_c   1.000
_cell.angle_alpha   90.00
_cell.angle_beta   90.00
_cell.angle_gamma   90.00
#
_symmetry.space_group_name_H-M   'P 1'
#
loop_
_entity.id
_entity.type
_entity.pdbx_description
1 polymer ?
#
loop_
_entity_poly.entity_id
_entity_poly.type
_entity_poly.pdbx_seq_one_letter_code
_entity_poly.pdbx_strand_id
1 'polypeptide(L)'
;MPVREGMGVVTSNDRIIEARRTILEFMFAERNHYCMSCAQSGDCELQSLAYEMQMDHLTVPSSHQAFPVDITSEYMAIDHNRCVLCGRCIRGCQEIAGAYVLNFQNRGTHSLIGLDLNEEIGESTCYSCGVCMQVCPTGAIYNRYRTHYAVKGYPKDWETIDSFCPQCGLLCPTLHFV
;
A
#
# COMPACT_ATOMS: atom_id res chain seq x y z
N MET A 1 -9.08 -14.13 14.86
CA MET A 1 -9.64 -14.98 15.94
C MET A 1 -10.28 -16.19 15.27
N PRO A 2 -9.97 -17.44 15.67
CA PRO A 2 -10.64 -18.61 15.12
C PRO A 2 -12.12 -18.60 15.51
N VAL A 3 -13.01 -18.97 14.58
CA VAL A 3 -14.45 -19.10 14.82
C VAL A 3 -14.73 -20.24 15.81
N ARG A 4 -15.81 -20.11 16.59
CA ARG A 4 -16.25 -21.12 17.55
C ARG A 4 -17.75 -21.36 17.42
N GLU A 5 -18.19 -22.58 17.72
CA GLU A 5 -19.60 -22.93 17.77
C GLU A 5 -20.36 -21.99 18.72
N GLY A 6 -21.53 -21.51 18.31
CA GLY A 6 -22.33 -20.55 19.08
C GLY A 6 -21.81 -19.11 19.15
N MET A 7 -20.77 -18.74 18.38
CA MET A 7 -20.23 -17.37 18.35
C MET A 7 -21.18 -16.40 17.64
N GLY A 8 -21.77 -15.46 18.39
CA GLY A 8 -22.51 -14.31 17.83
C GLY A 8 -21.55 -13.18 17.45
N VAL A 9 -21.50 -12.82 16.17
CA VAL A 9 -20.63 -11.74 15.66
C VAL A 9 -21.47 -10.52 15.27
N VAL A 10 -21.23 -9.40 15.94
CA VAL A 10 -21.77 -8.10 15.56
C VAL A 10 -20.68 -7.33 14.84
N THR A 11 -20.89 -7.02 13.56
CA THR A 11 -19.90 -6.33 12.72
C THR A 11 -20.19 -4.84 12.54
N SER A 12 -21.39 -4.39 12.92
CA SER A 12 -21.85 -3.01 12.79
C SER A 12 -22.70 -2.61 14.00
N ASN A 13 -22.28 -1.54 14.68
CA ASN A 13 -23.01 -0.75 15.66
C ASN A 13 -22.24 0.56 15.89
N ASP A 14 -22.84 1.54 16.56
CA ASP A 14 -22.25 2.86 16.75
C ASP A 14 -20.85 2.79 17.37
N ARG A 15 -20.67 1.95 18.39
CA ARG A 15 -19.36 1.79 19.05
C ARG A 15 -18.29 1.23 18.10
N ILE A 16 -18.64 0.28 17.23
CA ILE A 16 -17.71 -0.30 16.25
C ILE A 16 -17.38 0.72 15.16
N ILE A 17 -18.38 1.47 14.69
CA ILE A 17 -18.20 2.49 13.65
C ILE A 17 -17.29 3.60 14.17
N GLU A 18 -17.54 4.12 15.38
CA GLU A 18 -16.67 5.13 16.00
C GLU A 18 -15.25 4.60 16.18
N ALA A 19 -15.07 3.37 16.65
CA ALA A 19 -13.74 2.77 16.79
C ALA A 19 -12.99 2.66 15.45
N ARG A 20 -13.69 2.28 14.37
CA ARG A 20 -13.09 2.23 13.01
C ARG A 20 -12.70 3.63 12.53
N ARG A 21 -13.57 4.62 12.72
CA ARG A 21 -13.29 6.01 12.36
C ARG A 21 -12.07 6.54 13.10
N THR A 22 -11.99 6.35 14.41
CA THR A 22 -10.83 6.76 15.23
C THR A 22 -9.53 6.09 14.76
N ILE A 23 -9.55 4.80 14.44
CA ILE A 23 -8.35 4.09 13.93
C ILE A 23 -7.91 4.69 12.58
N LEU A 24 -8.86 4.94 11.67
CA LEU A 24 -8.55 5.56 10.39
C LEU A 24 -7.99 6.97 10.56
N GLU A 25 -8.55 7.79 11.45
CA GLU A 25 -8.02 9.13 11.75
C GLU A 25 -6.55 9.07 12.18
N PHE A 26 -6.18 8.12 13.04
CA PHE A 26 -4.78 7.93 13.42
C PHE A 26 -3.90 7.52 12.23
N MET A 27 -4.37 6.62 11.36
CA MET A 27 -3.64 6.24 10.14
C MET A 27 -3.43 7.42 9.19
N PHE A 28 -4.41 8.32 9.08
CA PHE A 28 -4.29 9.55 8.30
C PHE A 28 -3.42 10.60 8.96
N ALA A 29 -3.41 10.68 10.29
CA ALA A 29 -2.65 11.69 11.03
C ALA A 29 -1.15 11.36 11.11
N GLU A 30 -0.77 10.08 11.11
CA GLU A 30 0.63 9.66 11.24
C GLU A 30 1.47 10.01 9.99
N ARG A 31 0.84 10.00 8.81
CA ARG A 31 1.51 10.02 7.50
C ARG A 31 0.85 11.03 6.57
N ASN A 32 1.49 11.31 5.43
CA ASN A 32 1.03 12.31 4.49
C ASN A 32 0.25 11.67 3.33
N HIS A 33 -1.08 11.75 3.40
CA HIS A 33 -2.00 11.18 2.41
C HIS A 33 -2.60 12.23 1.47
N TYR A 34 -1.76 12.93 0.72
CA TYR A 34 -2.19 13.85 -0.34
C TYR A 34 -2.71 13.09 -1.57
N CYS A 35 -4.00 12.74 -1.54
CA CYS A 35 -4.63 11.93 -2.59
C CYS A 35 -4.62 12.59 -3.97
N MET A 36 -4.60 13.93 -4.06
CA MET A 36 -4.60 14.65 -5.34
C MET A 36 -3.37 14.35 -6.23
N SER A 37 -2.24 13.97 -5.64
CA SER A 37 -1.00 13.62 -6.35
C SER A 37 -0.58 12.16 -6.17
N CYS A 38 -1.43 11.34 -5.55
CA CYS A 38 -1.15 9.95 -5.26
C CYS A 38 -1.43 9.06 -6.47
N ALA A 39 -0.47 8.21 -6.85
CA ALA A 39 -0.63 7.24 -7.94
C ALA A 39 -1.71 6.18 -7.67
N GLN A 40 -2.06 5.94 -6.40
CA GLN A 40 -3.08 4.99 -5.98
C GLN A 40 -4.47 5.64 -5.82
N SER A 41 -4.60 6.96 -5.99
CA SER A 41 -5.89 7.64 -5.84
C SER A 41 -6.93 7.03 -6.77
N GLY A 42 -8.12 6.74 -6.24
CA GLY A 42 -9.20 6.01 -6.93
C GLY A 42 -9.23 4.51 -6.63
N ASP A 43 -8.06 3.87 -6.45
CA ASP A 43 -7.93 2.43 -6.15
C ASP A 43 -7.23 2.20 -4.79
N CYS A 44 -7.34 3.15 -3.86
CA CYS A 44 -6.69 3.10 -2.55
C CYS A 44 -7.67 2.60 -1.48
N GLU A 45 -7.38 1.47 -0.83
CA GLU A 45 -8.24 0.91 0.23
C GLU A 45 -8.43 1.90 1.39
N LEU A 46 -7.37 2.61 1.79
CA LEU A 46 -7.44 3.60 2.87
C LEU A 46 -8.37 4.76 2.51
N GLN A 47 -8.34 5.21 1.25
CA GLN A 47 -9.22 6.26 0.75
C GLN A 47 -10.68 5.77 0.70
N SER A 48 -10.92 4.55 0.21
CA SER A 48 -12.27 3.95 0.18
C SER A 48 -12.87 3.80 1.57
N LEU A 49 -12.07 3.36 2.56
CA LEU A 49 -12.51 3.25 3.95
C LEU A 49 -12.84 4.61 4.57
N ALA A 50 -12.10 5.66 4.22
CA ALA A 50 -12.41 7.03 4.67
C ALA A 50 -13.79 7.49 4.15
N TYR A 51 -14.10 7.21 2.88
CA TYR A 51 -15.41 7.50 2.30
C TYR A 51 -16.52 6.68 2.94
N GLU A 52 -16.30 5.38 3.17
CA GLU A 52 -17.26 4.49 3.82
C GLU A 52 -17.61 4.97 5.24
N MET A 53 -16.61 5.43 6.00
CA MET A 53 -16.79 5.93 7.38
C MET A 53 -17.21 7.42 7.45
N GLN A 54 -17.44 8.05 6.29
CA GLN A 54 -17.81 9.46 6.13
C GLN A 54 -16.83 10.42 6.84
N MET A 55 -15.54 10.14 6.72
CA MET A 55 -14.50 11.02 7.25
C MET A 55 -14.30 12.22 6.33
N ASP A 56 -14.54 13.42 6.86
CA ASP A 56 -14.45 14.69 6.15
C ASP A 56 -13.28 15.56 6.65
N HIS A 57 -12.83 15.39 7.89
CA HIS A 57 -11.68 16.07 8.48
C HIS A 57 -10.96 15.18 9.51
N LEU A 58 -9.78 15.65 9.97
CA LEU A 58 -9.07 15.04 11.09
C LEU A 58 -9.41 15.79 12.37
N THR A 59 -9.85 15.06 13.40
CA THR A 59 -10.04 15.63 14.74
C THR A 59 -8.76 15.64 15.58
N VAL A 60 -7.77 14.83 15.20
CA VAL A 60 -6.45 14.75 15.84
C VAL A 60 -5.41 15.57 15.06
N PRO A 61 -4.42 16.18 15.75
CA PRO A 61 -3.35 16.88 15.07
C PRO A 61 -2.50 15.90 14.26
N SER A 62 -2.17 16.31 13.03
CA SER A 62 -1.24 15.56 12.20
C SER A 62 0.14 15.49 12.86
N SER A 63 0.75 14.30 12.88
CA SER A 63 2.10 14.06 13.39
C SER A 63 3.11 13.74 12.28
N HIS A 64 2.76 13.94 11.01
CA HIS A 64 3.63 13.54 9.91
C HIS A 64 4.97 14.30 9.93
N GLN A 65 6.05 13.55 9.70
CA GLN A 65 7.38 14.06 9.41
C GLN A 65 7.73 13.68 7.96
N ALA A 66 8.76 14.31 7.40
CA ALA A 66 9.26 13.89 6.10
C ALA A 66 9.94 12.52 6.23
N PHE A 67 9.46 11.55 5.46
CA PHE A 67 10.04 10.22 5.36
C PHE A 67 10.76 10.03 4.02
N PRO A 68 11.79 9.17 3.95
CA PRO A 68 12.54 8.92 2.74
C PRO A 68 11.66 8.30 1.66
N VAL A 69 11.93 8.70 0.41
CA VAL A 69 11.30 8.16 -0.79
C VAL A 69 12.40 7.56 -1.65
N ASP A 70 12.25 6.29 -1.99
CA ASP A 70 13.16 5.58 -2.87
C ASP A 70 12.55 5.45 -4.27
N ILE A 71 13.29 5.95 -5.27
CA ILE A 71 12.95 5.93 -6.69
C ILE A 71 14.09 5.37 -7.56
N THR A 72 15.02 4.65 -6.95
CA THR A 72 16.22 4.14 -7.63
C THR A 72 15.91 3.04 -8.64
N SER A 73 14.87 2.25 -8.39
CA SER A 73 14.35 1.27 -9.36
C SER A 73 13.66 1.96 -10.54
N GLU A 74 13.86 1.44 -11.75
CA GLU A 74 13.24 1.95 -12.98
C GLU A 74 11.70 1.94 -12.92
N TYR A 75 11.12 0.87 -12.36
CA TYR A 75 9.67 0.63 -12.40
C TYR A 75 8.99 0.74 -11.04
N MET A 76 9.72 0.58 -9.93
CA MET A 76 9.16 0.60 -8.57
C MET A 76 9.58 1.87 -7.82
N ALA A 77 8.68 2.38 -6.98
CA ALA A 77 9.01 3.40 -5.99
C ALA A 77 8.44 3.03 -4.62
N ILE A 78 9.13 3.43 -3.56
CA ILE A 78 8.68 3.29 -2.18
C ILE A 78 8.63 4.69 -1.55
N ASP A 79 7.41 5.14 -1.26
CA ASP A 79 7.12 6.37 -0.55
C ASP A 79 6.59 6.07 0.86
N HIS A 80 7.49 6.18 1.84
CA HIS A 80 7.17 5.97 3.26
C HIS A 80 6.20 7.00 3.83
N ASN A 81 6.01 8.14 3.15
CA ASN A 81 5.03 9.14 3.58
C ASN A 81 3.59 8.65 3.41
N ARG A 82 3.35 7.54 2.71
CA ARG A 82 2.01 6.97 2.46
C ARG A 82 1.81 5.59 3.08
N CYS A 83 2.82 5.06 3.78
CA CYS A 83 2.82 3.72 4.34
C CYS A 83 2.09 3.68 5.68
N VAL A 84 1.09 2.79 5.81
CA VAL A 84 0.38 2.55 7.08
C VAL A 84 0.97 1.37 7.89
N LEU A 85 2.18 0.94 7.55
CA LEU A 85 2.93 -0.12 8.25
C LEU A 85 2.14 -1.44 8.44
N CYS A 86 1.25 -1.78 7.50
CA CYS A 86 0.39 -2.97 7.59
C CYS A 86 1.13 -4.32 7.42
N GLY A 87 2.37 -4.31 6.93
CA GLY A 87 3.18 -5.51 6.71
C GLY A 87 2.74 -6.42 5.56
N ARG A 88 1.71 -6.06 4.78
CA ARG A 88 1.25 -6.86 3.63
C ARG A 88 2.36 -7.06 2.59
N CYS A 89 3.15 -6.02 2.32
CA CYS A 89 4.27 -6.08 1.39
C CYS A 89 5.38 -7.03 1.87
N ILE A 90 5.68 -7.03 3.18
CA ILE A 90 6.65 -7.93 3.81
C ILE A 90 6.19 -9.38 3.65
N ARG A 91 4.94 -9.68 4.04
CA ARG A 91 4.39 -11.02 3.87
C ARG A 91 4.34 -11.45 2.41
N GLY A 92 3.94 -10.58 1.49
CA GLY A 92 3.97 -10.88 0.05
C GLY A 92 5.38 -11.19 -0.46
N CYS A 93 6.38 -10.46 0.02
CA CYS A 93 7.79 -10.70 -0.31
C CYS A 93 8.28 -12.06 0.22
N GLN A 94 7.86 -12.47 1.41
CA GLN A 94 8.32 -13.69 2.07
C GLN A 94 7.52 -14.94 1.64
N GLU A 95 6.19 -14.85 1.67
CA GLU A 95 5.28 -15.99 1.54
C GLU A 95 4.90 -16.27 0.07
N ILE A 96 4.83 -15.23 -0.77
CA ILE A 96 4.42 -15.36 -2.18
C ILE A 96 5.64 -15.36 -3.09
N ALA A 97 6.49 -14.33 -2.97
CA ALA A 97 7.68 -14.21 -3.82
C ALA A 97 8.84 -15.11 -3.34
N GLY A 98 8.92 -15.41 -2.05
CA GLY A 98 10.03 -16.18 -1.48
C GLY A 98 11.36 -15.42 -1.44
N ALA A 99 11.34 -14.08 -1.55
CA ALA A 99 12.52 -13.24 -1.70
C ALA A 99 13.15 -12.83 -0.35
N TYR A 100 12.33 -12.66 0.69
CA TYR A 100 12.77 -12.26 2.04
C TYR A 100 13.54 -10.92 2.15
N VAL A 101 13.46 -10.07 1.13
CA VAL A 101 14.19 -8.79 1.06
C VAL A 101 13.55 -7.68 1.91
N LEU A 102 12.23 -7.64 1.99
CA LEU A 102 11.51 -6.59 2.72
C LEU A 102 11.32 -6.94 4.20
N ASN A 103 11.57 -5.99 5.09
CA ASN A 103 11.29 -6.13 6.52
C ASN A 103 10.95 -4.78 7.19
N PHE A 104 10.42 -4.84 8.41
CA PHE A 104 10.32 -3.67 9.28
C PHE A 104 11.69 -3.30 9.81
N GLN A 105 12.00 -2.02 9.73
CA GLN A 105 13.23 -1.44 10.22
C GLN A 105 12.91 -0.32 11.19
N ASN A 106 13.86 -0.01 12.08
CA ASN A 106 13.69 0.91 13.21
C ASN A 106 12.56 0.50 14.18
N ARG A 107 12.12 1.43 15.03
CA ARG A 107 11.08 1.23 16.05
C ARG A 107 10.26 2.49 16.26
N GLY A 108 9.02 2.31 16.75
CA GLY A 108 8.12 3.39 17.11
C GLY A 108 7.74 4.25 15.89
N THR A 109 7.71 5.56 16.06
CA THR A 109 7.37 6.54 15.01
C THR A 109 8.39 6.56 13.86
N HIS A 110 9.60 6.03 14.06
CA HIS A 110 10.63 5.93 13.04
C HIS A 110 10.57 4.63 12.23
N SER A 111 9.56 3.78 12.48
CA SER A 111 9.40 2.51 11.77
C SER A 111 9.14 2.75 10.28
N LEU A 112 9.81 1.96 9.46
CA LEU A 112 9.75 2.01 8.00
C LEU A 112 9.97 0.63 7.39
N ILE A 113 9.66 0.51 6.10
CA ILE A 113 9.85 -0.73 5.35
C ILE A 113 11.21 -0.63 4.67
N GLY A 114 12.19 -1.38 5.15
CA GLY A 114 13.52 -1.43 4.53
C GLY A 114 13.68 -2.64 3.64
N LEU A 115 14.58 -2.50 2.66
CA LEU A 115 15.15 -3.61 1.90
C LEU A 115 16.48 -4.00 2.54
N ASP A 116 16.72 -5.30 2.69
CA ASP A 116 17.97 -5.84 3.25
C ASP A 116 18.41 -5.10 4.53
N LEU A 117 19.53 -4.37 4.47
CA LEU A 117 20.07 -3.53 5.55
C LEU A 117 19.76 -2.03 5.39
N ASN A 118 18.51 -1.70 5.02
CA ASN A 118 18.08 -0.35 4.60
C ASN A 118 18.79 0.15 3.34
N GLU A 119 19.06 -0.76 2.41
CA GLU A 119 19.58 -0.38 1.09
C GLU A 119 18.46 0.18 0.21
N GLU A 120 18.85 0.99 -0.77
CA GLU A 120 17.95 1.43 -1.83
C GLU A 120 17.58 0.26 -2.74
N ILE A 121 16.42 0.30 -3.39
CA ILE A 121 15.92 -0.80 -4.23
C ILE A 121 16.95 -1.17 -5.30
N GLY A 122 17.61 -0.19 -5.90
CA GLY A 122 18.62 -0.39 -6.94
C GLY A 122 19.92 -1.05 -6.48
N GLU A 123 20.22 -1.00 -5.17
CA GLU A 123 21.43 -1.61 -4.58
C GLU A 123 21.11 -2.91 -3.83
N SER A 124 19.84 -3.13 -3.47
CA SER A 124 19.37 -4.31 -2.75
C SER A 124 19.37 -5.60 -3.57
N THR A 125 19.15 -6.72 -2.88
CA THR A 125 18.93 -8.04 -3.48
C THR A 125 17.54 -8.23 -4.11
N CYS A 126 16.74 -7.16 -4.20
CA CYS A 126 15.42 -7.18 -4.81
C CYS A 126 15.47 -7.42 -6.32
N TYR A 127 14.90 -8.54 -6.79
CA TYR A 127 14.75 -8.83 -8.22
C TYR A 127 13.47 -8.23 -8.85
N SER A 128 12.82 -7.28 -8.16
CA SER A 128 11.72 -6.47 -8.71
C SER A 128 10.50 -7.24 -9.22
N CYS A 129 10.10 -8.33 -8.56
CA CYS A 129 8.92 -9.13 -8.94
C CYS A 129 7.57 -8.38 -8.83
N GLY A 130 7.53 -7.26 -8.12
CA GLY A 130 6.35 -6.40 -8.03
C GLY A 130 5.20 -6.90 -7.15
N VAL A 131 5.32 -8.05 -6.50
CA VAL A 131 4.30 -8.59 -5.58
C VAL A 131 3.96 -7.58 -4.47
N CYS A 132 4.96 -6.90 -3.92
CA CYS A 132 4.78 -5.87 -2.90
C CYS A 132 3.95 -4.66 -3.38
N MET A 133 4.05 -4.30 -4.67
CA MET A 133 3.23 -3.23 -5.27
C MET A 133 1.76 -3.63 -5.36
N GLN A 134 1.49 -4.89 -5.69
CA GLN A 134 0.12 -5.39 -5.89
C GLN A 134 -0.66 -5.53 -4.58
N VAL A 135 0.02 -5.84 -3.47
CA VAL A 135 -0.61 -6.04 -2.16
C VAL A 135 -0.63 -4.78 -1.30
N CYS A 136 -0.06 -3.67 -1.78
CA CYS A 136 -0.02 -2.42 -1.04
C CYS A 136 -1.44 -1.81 -0.98
N PRO A 137 -2.04 -1.63 0.21
CA PRO A 137 -3.39 -1.08 0.32
C PRO A 137 -3.44 0.44 0.09
N THR A 138 -2.28 1.10 0.05
CA THR A 138 -2.11 2.53 -0.16
C THR A 138 -1.14 2.78 -1.32
N GLY A 139 -0.82 4.05 -1.60
CA GLY A 139 0.19 4.41 -2.61
C GLY A 139 1.62 4.42 -2.09
N ALA A 140 1.97 3.56 -1.12
CA ALA A 140 3.29 3.53 -0.50
C ALA A 140 4.32 2.76 -1.34
N ILE A 141 3.95 1.62 -1.92
CA ILE A 141 4.80 0.89 -2.86
C ILE A 141 4.02 0.82 -4.17
N TYR A 142 4.51 1.47 -5.22
CA TYR A 142 3.75 1.65 -6.44
C TYR A 142 4.64 1.59 -7.70
N ASN A 143 3.99 1.33 -8.83
CA ASN A 143 4.65 1.37 -10.13
C ASN A 143 4.85 2.84 -10.56
N ARG A 144 6.08 3.22 -10.90
CA ARG A 144 6.43 4.59 -11.31
C ARG A 144 5.66 5.04 -12.54
N TYR A 145 5.38 4.17 -13.50
CA TYR A 145 4.57 4.50 -14.68
C TYR A 145 3.11 4.82 -14.33
N ARG A 146 2.63 4.38 -13.16
CA ARG A 146 1.27 4.73 -12.70
C ARG A 146 1.12 6.20 -12.31
N THR A 147 2.21 6.87 -11.91
CA THR A 147 2.17 8.32 -11.62
C THR A 147 1.74 9.15 -12.82
N HIS A 148 2.04 8.69 -14.04
CA HIS A 148 1.61 9.33 -15.28
C HIS A 148 0.07 9.34 -15.41
N TYR A 149 -0.61 8.25 -15.00
CA TYR A 149 -2.08 8.17 -14.99
C TYR A 149 -2.70 9.00 -13.86
N ALA A 150 -2.01 9.20 -12.74
CA ALA A 150 -2.47 10.10 -11.68
C ALA A 150 -2.65 11.55 -12.19
N VAL A 151 -1.77 11.98 -13.11
CA VAL A 151 -1.79 13.34 -13.69
C VAL A 151 -2.68 13.42 -14.93
N LYS A 152 -2.68 12.39 -15.78
CA LYS A 152 -3.46 12.40 -17.03
C LYS A 152 -4.90 11.88 -16.89
N GLY A 153 -5.24 11.32 -15.74
CA GLY A 153 -6.50 10.62 -15.50
C GLY A 153 -6.51 9.20 -16.07
N TYR A 154 -7.44 8.39 -15.57
CA TYR A 154 -7.73 7.07 -16.12
C TYR A 154 -8.68 7.20 -17.30
N PRO A 155 -8.34 6.66 -18.48
CA PRO A 155 -9.31 6.42 -19.55
C PRO A 155 -10.43 5.53 -19.00
N LYS A 156 -11.69 5.95 -19.16
CA LYS A 156 -12.85 5.19 -18.66
C LYS A 156 -13.11 3.90 -19.44
N ASP A 157 -12.50 3.77 -20.61
CA ASP A 157 -12.80 2.74 -21.61
C ASP A 157 -11.68 1.69 -21.71
N TRP A 158 -10.91 1.47 -20.64
CA TRP A 158 -9.89 0.42 -20.64
C TRP A 158 -10.51 -0.96 -20.70
N GLU A 159 -10.09 -1.74 -21.69
CA GLU A 159 -10.37 -3.16 -21.74
C GLU A 159 -9.23 -3.91 -21.02
N THR A 160 -9.60 -4.92 -20.24
CA THR A 160 -8.62 -5.77 -19.54
C THR A 160 -8.50 -7.10 -20.25
N ILE A 161 -7.26 -7.51 -20.52
CA ILE A 161 -6.94 -8.79 -21.16
C ILE A 161 -6.08 -9.59 -20.19
N ASP A 162 -6.45 -10.85 -19.97
CA ASP A 162 -5.64 -11.81 -19.23
C ASP A 162 -4.36 -12.10 -20.01
N SER A 163 -3.21 -11.91 -19.34
CA SER A 163 -1.89 -12.10 -19.92
C SER A 163 -0.93 -12.70 -18.89
N PHE A 164 0.31 -12.93 -19.30
CA PHE A 164 1.38 -13.46 -18.45
C PHE A 164 2.58 -12.52 -18.45
N CYS A 165 3.21 -12.35 -17.29
CA CYS A 165 4.42 -11.56 -17.15
C CYS A 165 5.63 -12.30 -17.74
N PRO A 166 6.32 -11.76 -18.76
CA PRO A 166 7.47 -12.41 -19.38
C PRO A 166 8.81 -12.12 -18.66
N GLN A 167 8.79 -11.40 -17.54
CA GLN A 167 9.99 -10.89 -16.88
C GLN A 167 10.89 -12.01 -16.31
N CYS A 168 10.29 -13.13 -15.92
CA CYS A 168 11.01 -14.31 -15.46
C CYS A 168 10.29 -15.59 -15.90
N GLY A 169 10.93 -16.74 -15.72
CA GLY A 169 10.39 -18.04 -16.13
C GLY A 169 9.17 -18.53 -15.35
N LEU A 170 8.66 -17.77 -14.38
CA LEU A 170 7.47 -18.15 -13.60
C LEU A 170 6.14 -17.87 -14.32
N LEU A 171 6.14 -16.96 -15.31
CA LEU A 171 4.95 -16.61 -16.09
C LEU A 171 3.73 -16.28 -15.21
N CYS A 172 3.89 -15.35 -14.25
CA CYS A 172 2.83 -14.93 -13.35
C CYS A 172 1.63 -14.38 -14.15
N PRO A 173 0.37 -14.68 -13.76
CA PRO A 173 -0.80 -14.09 -14.40
C PRO A 173 -0.88 -12.60 -14.11
N THR A 174 -1.21 -11.81 -15.13
CA THR A 174 -1.30 -10.34 -15.07
C THR A 174 -2.45 -9.84 -15.93
N LEU A 175 -3.05 -8.73 -15.53
CA LEU A 175 -4.03 -8.02 -16.37
C LEU A 175 -3.30 -6.96 -17.19
N HIS A 176 -3.47 -7.00 -18.51
CA HIS A 176 -3.00 -5.96 -19.41
C HIS A 176 -4.15 -5.02 -19.74
N PHE A 177 -3.94 -3.72 -19.59
CA PHE A 177 -4.90 -2.68 -19.94
C PHE A 177 -4.62 -2.21 -21.38
N VAL A 178 -5.64 -2.26 -22.25
CA VAL A 178 -5.58 -1.85 -23.67
C VAL A 178 -6.51 -0.67 -23.89
#